data_AF-A0A9N9ICG7-F1
#
_entry.id   AF-A0A9N9ICG7-F1
#
_cell.length_a   1.000
_cell.length_b   1.000
_cell.length_c   1.000
_cell.angle_alpha   90.00
_cell.angle_beta   90.00
_cell.angle_gamma   90.00
#
_symmetry.space_group_name_H-M   'P 1'
#
loop_
_entity.id
_entity.type
_entity.pdbx_description
1 polymer ?
#
loop_
_entity_poly.entity_id
_entity_poly.type
_entity_poly.pdbx_seq_one_letter_code
_entity_poly.pdbx_strand_id
1 'polypeptide(L)'
;LNEIQVTNGPNFGLAISKCFRTNTTAQNVLPPPNPPQQLPSQQKALTRHNFNTYKVVKDLEGRDFTRRQAEAIMRAMEALLNNSSRIKSFMLSKAGLENVQESYLFKAALSDFRTEIQINRKKNLSDIESESAELHREISNLKQKLQEDIATMRNSVQLDLNTRKVDVREEQKKMEINIHELNNKITISCGDIRTEIEAIKWETTRMALMGIFGSGICVLLVMFVSNKNTKKKSPLPTSFIDAHSSLLLMSLALMLLPVRIGSNHELQIGVNREEDCFTEFAFP
;
A
#
# COMPACT_ATOMS: atom_id res chain seq x y z
N LEU A 1 22.97 -12.50 -12.25
CA LEU A 1 22.52 -11.13 -12.53
C LEU A 1 21.72 -10.63 -11.34
N ASN A 2 22.24 -9.58 -10.69
CA ASN A 2 21.61 -8.65 -9.75
C ASN A 2 21.01 -9.19 -8.45
N GLU A 3 21.92 -9.36 -7.49
CA GLU A 3 21.69 -9.31 -6.06
C GLU A 3 21.33 -7.87 -5.66
N ILE A 4 20.06 -7.61 -5.35
CA ILE A 4 19.61 -6.31 -4.83
C ILE A 4 19.97 -6.26 -3.35
N GLN A 5 21.19 -5.80 -3.08
CA GLN A 5 21.62 -5.36 -1.76
C GLN A 5 20.81 -4.11 -1.39
N VAL A 6 19.76 -4.30 -0.58
CA VAL A 6 19.05 -3.20 0.08
C VAL A 6 20.01 -2.64 1.12
N THR A 7 20.72 -1.59 0.73
CA THR A 7 21.60 -0.84 1.63
C THR A 7 20.73 -0.20 2.70
N ASN A 8 20.83 -0.73 3.92
CA ASN A 8 20.33 -0.08 5.13
C ASN A 8 21.06 1.26 5.28
N GLY A 9 20.43 2.33 4.78
CA GLY A 9 20.94 3.69 4.92
C GLY A 9 21.04 4.10 6.39
N PRO A 10 22.09 4.82 6.79
CA PRO A 10 22.32 5.15 8.19
C PRO A 10 21.31 6.21 8.66
N ASN A 11 20.67 5.94 9.80
CA ASN A 11 20.35 6.93 10.83
C ASN A 11 19.68 8.27 10.39
N PHE A 12 18.61 8.23 9.60
CA PHE A 12 17.76 9.42 9.42
C PHE A 12 16.97 9.82 10.68
N GLY A 13 16.92 8.96 11.71
CA GLY A 13 16.26 9.24 12.99
C GLY A 13 17.03 10.19 13.92
N LEU A 14 18.33 10.45 13.67
CA LEU A 14 19.16 11.28 14.55
C LEU A 14 19.48 12.68 13.98
N ALA A 15 19.10 12.94 12.72
CA ALA A 15 19.40 14.20 12.04
C ALA A 15 18.35 15.29 12.34
N ILE A 16 17.07 14.92 12.51
CA ILE A 16 16.00 15.90 12.78
C ILE A 16 16.09 16.42 14.23
N SER A 17 16.59 15.62 15.17
CA SER A 17 16.80 16.05 16.56
C SER A 17 18.00 16.99 16.75
N LYS A 18 18.97 17.00 15.82
CA LYS A 18 20.17 17.86 15.92
C LYS A 18 20.01 19.23 15.25
N CYS A 19 19.12 19.38 14.28
CA CYS A 19 18.95 20.66 13.58
C CYS A 19 18.20 21.72 14.41
N PHE A 20 17.52 21.36 15.50
CA PHE A 20 16.84 22.34 16.37
C PHE A 20 17.63 22.73 17.62
N ARG A 21 18.80 22.13 17.86
CA ARG A 21 19.56 22.31 19.12
C ARG A 21 20.69 23.35 19.06
N THR A 22 20.78 24.19 18.03
CA THR A 22 21.94 25.09 17.88
C THR A 22 21.62 26.58 17.80
N ASN A 23 20.44 27.05 18.20
CA ASN A 23 20.18 28.49 18.25
C ASN A 23 19.13 28.95 19.26
N THR A 24 19.11 28.44 20.49
CA THR A 24 18.32 29.07 21.58
C THR A 24 18.92 28.77 22.95
N THR A 25 20.15 29.22 23.24
CA THR A 25 20.64 29.17 24.65
C THR A 25 21.52 30.37 25.04
N ALA A 26 21.71 31.37 24.18
CA ALA A 26 22.36 32.61 24.59
C ALA A 26 21.45 33.79 24.26
N GLN A 27 21.13 34.60 25.27
CA GLN A 27 20.45 35.90 25.19
C GLN A 27 18.93 35.85 24.96
N ASN A 28 18.18 35.66 26.05
CA ASN A 28 17.08 36.57 26.42
C ASN A 28 16.54 36.30 27.84
N VAL A 29 17.41 35.89 28.77
CA VAL A 29 17.12 36.11 30.19
C VAL A 29 17.29 37.60 30.42
N LEU A 30 16.18 38.31 30.29
CA LEU A 30 16.10 39.67 30.75
C LEU A 30 16.49 39.66 32.24
N PRO A 31 17.45 40.49 32.70
CA PRO A 31 17.79 40.55 34.11
C PRO A 31 16.54 40.82 34.95
N PRO A 32 16.52 40.37 36.23
CA PRO A 32 15.41 40.65 37.14
C PRO A 32 15.08 42.15 37.09
N PRO A 33 13.81 42.54 37.29
CA PRO A 33 13.43 43.94 37.25
C PRO A 33 14.31 44.69 38.26
N ASN A 34 15.25 45.50 37.76
CA ASN A 34 16.06 46.34 38.62
C ASN A 34 15.09 47.13 39.51
N PRO A 35 15.34 47.23 40.83
CA PRO A 35 14.60 48.15 41.69
C PRO A 35 14.60 49.51 41.00
N PRO A 36 13.48 50.27 41.04
CA PRO A 36 13.22 51.37 40.13
C PRO A 36 14.42 52.30 40.08
N GLN A 37 15.24 52.15 39.03
CA GLN A 37 16.30 53.10 38.76
C GLN A 37 15.57 54.41 38.50
N GLN A 38 15.80 55.35 39.42
CA GLN A 38 15.37 56.72 39.29
C GLN A 38 15.92 57.19 37.95
N LEU A 39 15.02 57.47 37.02
CA LEU A 39 15.35 58.26 35.84
C LEU A 39 16.07 59.50 36.38
N PRO A 40 17.24 59.90 35.85
CA PRO A 40 17.91 61.09 36.33
C PRO A 40 16.88 62.20 36.23
N SER A 41 16.46 62.68 37.39
CA SER A 41 15.56 63.81 37.50
C SER A 41 16.15 64.88 36.60
N GLN A 42 15.50 65.15 35.47
CA GLN A 42 15.72 66.39 34.75
C GLN A 42 15.14 67.50 35.63
N GLN A 43 15.82 67.76 36.76
CA GLN A 43 15.83 69.05 37.40
C GLN A 43 16.52 69.97 36.42
N LYS A 44 15.75 70.43 35.42
CA LYS A 44 16.09 71.61 34.65
C LYS A 44 16.40 72.69 35.69
N ALA A 45 17.68 73.04 35.77
CA ALA A 45 18.22 73.93 36.78
C ALA A 45 17.29 75.13 36.92
N LEU A 46 16.69 75.29 38.11
CA LEU A 46 15.93 76.49 38.43
C LEU A 46 16.84 77.67 38.15
N THR A 47 16.46 78.47 37.15
CA THR A 47 17.09 79.76 36.90
C THR A 47 16.97 80.57 38.17
N ARG A 48 18.08 80.65 38.89
CA ARG A 48 18.20 81.40 40.14
C ARG A 48 18.00 82.87 39.81
N HIS A 49 16.77 83.34 39.96
CA HIS A 49 16.44 84.75 39.81
C HIS A 49 16.99 85.48 41.02
N ASN A 50 18.29 85.81 40.99
CA ASN A 50 18.92 86.62 42.03
C ASN A 50 18.43 88.07 41.85
N PHE A 51 17.51 88.50 42.71
CA PHE A 51 17.06 89.89 42.74
C PHE A 51 18.22 90.78 43.21
N ASN A 52 18.67 91.72 42.36
CA ASN A 52 19.80 92.58 42.68
C ASN A 52 19.32 93.85 43.38
N THR A 53 19.36 93.79 44.70
CA THR A 53 18.94 94.84 45.63
C THR A 53 19.68 96.17 45.40
N TYR A 54 20.97 96.12 45.09
CA TYR A 54 21.82 97.32 44.93
C TYR A 54 21.49 98.12 43.68
N LYS A 55 21.22 97.45 42.55
CA LYS A 55 20.83 98.12 41.30
C LYS A 55 19.51 98.87 41.43
N VAL A 56 18.53 98.27 42.12
CA VAL A 56 17.21 98.88 42.33
C VAL A 56 17.32 100.14 43.19
N VAL A 57 18.11 100.10 44.27
CA VAL A 57 18.32 101.29 45.11
C VAL A 57 19.05 102.39 44.35
N LYS A 58 20.08 102.06 43.57
CA LYS A 58 20.85 103.04 42.79
C LYS A 58 20.02 103.72 41.69
N ASP A 59 19.13 102.97 41.02
CA ASP A 59 18.22 103.51 40.01
C ASP A 59 17.13 104.41 40.62
N LEU A 60 16.71 104.15 41.86
CA LEU A 60 15.77 104.99 42.60
C LEU A 60 16.43 106.28 43.09
N GLU A 61 17.67 106.20 43.59
CA GLU A 61 18.48 107.37 43.95
C GLU A 61 18.73 108.29 42.75
N GLY A 62 18.88 107.74 41.54
CA GLY A 62 19.02 108.51 40.29
C GLY A 62 17.74 109.19 39.79
N ARG A 63 16.59 108.96 40.45
CA ARG A 63 15.27 109.53 40.09
C ARG A 63 14.71 110.41 41.22
N ASP A 64 15.59 111.09 41.95
CA ASP A 64 15.28 112.03 43.06
C ASP A 64 14.63 111.42 44.31
N PHE A 65 14.70 110.10 44.51
CA PHE A 65 14.28 109.49 45.78
C PHE A 65 15.38 109.58 46.83
N THR A 66 15.02 109.92 48.06
CA THR A 66 15.96 109.85 49.18
C THR A 66 16.35 108.40 49.47
N ARG A 67 17.60 108.17 49.88
CA ARG A 67 18.10 106.80 50.14
C ARG A 67 17.22 105.99 51.10
N ARG A 68 16.65 106.64 52.12
CA ARG A 68 15.73 105.98 53.07
C ARG A 68 14.43 105.51 52.42
N GLN A 69 13.88 106.29 51.47
CA GLN A 69 12.69 105.91 50.72
C GLN A 69 13.00 104.80 49.71
N ALA A 70 14.13 104.88 49.03
CA ALA A 70 14.60 103.85 48.10
C ALA A 70 14.82 102.50 48.81
N GLU A 71 15.43 102.51 50.01
CA GLU A 71 15.61 101.31 50.83
C GLU A 71 14.27 100.72 51.32
N ALA A 72 13.29 101.56 51.70
CA ALA A 72 11.98 101.09 52.12
C ALA A 72 11.20 100.41 50.97
N ILE A 73 11.22 101.01 49.78
CA ILE A 73 10.59 100.44 48.57
C ILE A 73 11.26 99.13 48.17
N MET A 74 12.59 99.09 48.22
CA MET A 74 13.36 97.88 47.95
C MET A 74 12.97 96.75 48.92
N ARG A 75 12.88 97.02 50.23
CA ARG A 75 12.50 96.01 51.22
C ARG A 75 11.06 95.52 51.01
N ALA A 76 10.15 96.40 50.62
CA ALA A 76 8.79 96.02 50.25
C ALA A 76 8.75 95.12 49.00
N MET A 77 9.57 95.44 47.99
CA MET A 77 9.69 94.64 46.78
C MET A 77 10.33 93.27 47.05
N GLU A 78 11.35 93.22 47.91
CA GLU A 78 11.97 91.98 48.38
C GLU A 78 10.98 91.09 49.13
N ALA A 79 10.15 91.68 50.00
CA ALA A 79 9.10 90.95 50.72
C ALA A 79 8.04 90.36 49.77
N LEU A 80 7.60 91.11 48.75
CA LEU A 80 6.66 90.64 47.74
C LEU A 80 7.26 89.53 46.86
N LEU A 81 8.52 89.66 46.47
CA LEU A 81 9.24 88.63 45.71
C LEU A 81 9.43 87.34 46.51
N ASN A 82 9.76 87.46 47.81
CA ASN A 82 9.85 86.31 48.72
C ASN A 82 8.49 85.64 48.93
N ASN A 83 7.38 86.39 48.93
CA ASN A 83 6.05 85.78 48.99
C ASN A 83 5.69 85.06 47.68
N SER A 84 5.96 85.69 46.53
CA SER A 84 5.74 85.09 45.22
C SER A 84 6.57 83.82 45.00
N SER A 85 7.83 83.79 45.46
CA SER A 85 8.69 82.60 45.37
C SER A 85 8.18 81.45 46.24
N ARG A 86 7.61 81.74 47.43
CA ARG A 86 6.94 80.75 48.27
C ARG A 86 5.69 80.17 47.62
N ILE A 87 4.87 81.00 46.96
CA ILE A 87 3.68 80.52 46.25
C ILE A 87 4.07 79.67 45.03
N LYS A 88 5.08 80.08 44.26
CA LYS A 88 5.59 79.31 43.12
C LYS A 88 6.16 77.96 43.54
N SER A 89 6.94 77.91 44.61
CA SER A 89 7.49 76.65 45.13
C SER A 89 6.39 75.71 45.63
N PHE A 90 5.34 76.22 46.28
CA PHE A 90 4.18 75.43 46.67
C PHE A 90 3.41 74.87 45.47
N MET A 91 3.15 75.68 44.44
CA MET A 91 2.51 75.22 43.20
C MET A 91 3.37 74.21 42.43
N LEU A 92 4.69 74.43 42.34
CA LEU A 92 5.63 73.50 41.72
C LEU A 92 5.72 72.18 42.50
N SER A 93 5.57 72.20 43.83
CA SER A 93 5.51 70.99 44.64
C SER A 93 4.23 70.19 44.35
N LYS A 94 3.08 70.86 44.21
CA LYS A 94 1.80 70.17 43.95
C LYS A 94 1.76 69.61 42.52
N ALA A 95 2.08 70.43 41.53
CA ALA A 95 2.20 69.99 40.14
C ALA A 95 3.31 68.95 39.97
N GLY A 96 4.42 69.08 40.71
CA GLY A 96 5.49 68.09 40.73
C GLY A 96 5.02 66.74 41.25
N LEU A 97 4.23 66.73 42.34
CA LEU A 97 3.66 65.51 42.89
C LEU A 97 2.70 64.82 41.91
N GLU A 98 1.83 65.59 41.24
CA GLU A 98 0.86 65.08 40.25
C GLU A 98 1.56 64.50 39.01
N ASN A 99 2.53 65.22 38.43
CA ASN A 99 3.33 64.72 37.30
C ASN A 99 4.10 63.45 37.67
N VAL A 100 4.62 63.39 38.91
CA VAL A 100 5.32 62.23 39.42
C VAL A 100 4.34 61.07 39.65
N GLN A 101 3.13 61.30 40.18
CA GLN A 101 2.08 60.30 40.37
C GLN A 101 1.63 59.68 39.04
N GLU A 102 1.40 60.48 38.00
CA GLU A 102 1.04 59.97 36.67
C GLU A 102 2.18 59.15 36.04
N SER A 103 3.43 59.58 36.24
CA SER A 103 4.58 58.80 35.79
C SER A 103 4.72 57.44 36.50
N TYR A 104 4.32 57.35 37.77
CA TYR A 104 4.30 56.10 38.51
C TYR A 104 3.23 55.14 38.01
N LEU A 105 2.02 55.64 37.75
CA LEU A 105 0.92 54.85 37.17
C LEU A 105 1.30 54.29 35.79
N PHE A 106 1.91 55.11 34.95
CA PHE A 106 2.39 54.68 33.65
C PHE A 106 3.51 53.63 33.77
N LYS A 107 4.46 53.83 34.68
CA LYS A 107 5.55 52.88 34.91
C LYS A 107 5.06 51.54 35.47
N ALA A 108 4.01 51.57 36.31
CA ALA A 108 3.34 50.35 36.78
C ALA A 108 2.69 49.60 35.61
N ALA A 109 1.90 50.29 34.78
CA ALA A 109 1.27 49.69 33.60
C ALA A 109 2.29 49.11 32.60
N LEU A 110 3.43 49.78 32.38
CA LEU A 110 4.52 49.26 31.54
C LEU A 110 5.19 48.02 32.14
N SER A 111 5.32 47.96 33.47
CA SER A 111 5.83 46.78 34.15
C SER A 111 4.89 45.60 33.95
N ASP A 112 3.58 45.82 34.14
CA ASP A 112 2.56 44.78 33.96
C ASP A 112 2.55 44.27 32.52
N PHE A 113 2.50 45.17 31.53
CA PHE A 113 2.55 44.81 30.11
C PHE A 113 3.83 44.01 29.74
N ARG A 114 4.97 44.38 30.33
CA ARG A 114 6.23 43.64 30.13
C ARG A 114 6.13 42.22 30.68
N THR A 115 5.57 42.06 31.87
CA THR A 115 5.37 40.73 32.47
C THR A 115 4.39 39.90 31.65
N GLU A 116 3.30 40.51 31.16
CA GLU A 116 2.31 39.86 30.32
C GLU A 116 2.93 39.36 29.01
N ILE A 117 3.75 40.19 28.32
CA ILE A 117 4.51 39.76 27.14
C ILE A 117 5.43 38.58 27.48
N GLN A 118 6.12 38.63 28.61
CA GLN A 118 7.05 37.56 28.99
C GLN A 118 6.31 36.25 29.28
N ILE A 119 5.17 36.32 29.96
CA ILE A 119 4.30 35.16 30.22
C ILE A 119 3.76 34.61 28.91
N ASN A 120 3.25 35.48 28.03
CA ASN A 120 2.71 35.07 26.74
C ASN A 120 3.78 34.40 25.85
N ARG A 121 5.01 34.94 25.85
CA ARG A 121 6.14 34.30 25.14
C ARG A 121 6.45 32.92 25.69
N LYS A 122 6.51 32.76 27.02
CA LYS A 122 6.75 31.45 27.64
C LYS A 122 5.63 30.47 27.33
N LYS A 123 4.38 30.92 27.37
CA LYS A 123 3.22 30.12 26.98
C LYS A 123 3.34 29.65 25.53
N ASN A 124 3.56 30.57 24.60
CA ASN A 124 3.68 30.22 23.17
C ASN A 124 4.82 29.24 22.90
N LEU A 125 5.95 29.38 23.61
CA LEU A 125 7.05 28.42 23.50
C LEU A 125 6.65 27.04 24.03
N SER A 126 5.99 26.99 25.19
CA SER A 126 5.47 25.73 25.75
C SER A 126 4.43 25.08 24.84
N ASP A 127 3.57 25.88 24.20
CA ASP A 127 2.54 25.41 23.28
C ASP A 127 3.19 24.80 22.01
N ILE A 128 4.18 25.49 21.43
CA ILE A 128 4.94 24.99 20.27
C ILE A 128 5.73 23.71 20.62
N GLU A 129 6.35 23.65 21.80
CA GLU A 129 7.05 22.45 22.26
C GLU A 129 6.10 21.26 22.42
N SER A 130 4.90 21.49 22.96
CA SER A 130 3.85 20.47 23.09
C SER A 130 3.37 19.98 21.72
N GLU A 131 3.06 20.89 20.81
CA GLU A 131 2.61 20.55 19.45
C GLU A 131 3.70 19.78 18.67
N SER A 132 4.96 20.19 18.81
CA SER A 132 6.09 19.50 18.18
C SER A 132 6.27 18.07 18.71
N ALA A 133 6.07 17.87 20.02
CA ALA A 133 6.12 16.55 20.65
C ALA A 133 4.95 15.66 20.22
N GLU A 134 3.76 16.23 20.08
CA GLU A 134 2.58 15.55 19.55
C GLU A 134 2.79 15.10 18.11
N LEU A 135 3.23 16.00 17.22
CA LEU A 135 3.57 15.68 15.84
C LEU A 135 4.63 14.57 15.73
N HIS A 136 5.66 14.61 16.59
CA HIS A 136 6.67 13.54 16.63
C HIS A 136 6.06 12.18 17.03
N ARG A 137 5.14 12.17 17.99
CA ARG A 137 4.44 10.96 18.40
C ARG A 137 3.56 10.43 17.27
N GLU A 138 2.85 11.30 16.56
CA GLU A 138 2.05 10.91 15.39
C GLU A 138 2.89 10.32 14.27
N ILE A 139 4.02 10.95 13.93
CA ILE A 139 4.97 10.42 12.95
C ILE A 139 5.48 9.04 13.36
N SER A 140 5.85 8.86 14.63
CA SER A 140 6.31 7.56 15.12
C SER A 140 5.21 6.49 15.05
N ASN A 141 3.97 6.86 15.38
CA ASN A 141 2.83 5.95 15.30
C ASN A 141 2.54 5.56 13.85
N LEU A 142 2.52 6.53 12.94
CA LEU A 142 2.32 6.28 11.51
C LEU A 142 3.42 5.40 10.92
N LYS A 143 4.67 5.64 11.32
CA LYS A 143 5.80 4.80 10.92
C LYS A 143 5.64 3.37 11.40
N GLN A 144 5.25 3.16 12.67
CA GLN A 144 5.02 1.83 13.22
C GLN A 144 3.90 1.11 12.46
N LYS A 145 2.77 1.80 12.24
CA LYS A 145 1.64 1.26 11.48
C LYS A 145 2.03 0.88 10.06
N LEU A 146 2.79 1.73 9.36
CA LEU A 146 3.27 1.43 8.02
C LEU A 146 4.21 0.21 8.00
N GLN A 147 5.06 0.06 9.01
CA GLN A 147 5.94 -1.11 9.12
C GLN A 147 5.15 -2.40 9.37
N GLU A 148 4.11 -2.33 10.20
CA GLU A 148 3.18 -3.44 10.44
C GLU A 148 2.39 -3.81 9.17
N ASP A 149 1.88 -2.81 8.45
CA ASP A 149 1.16 -3.00 7.20
C ASP A 149 2.07 -3.62 6.12
N ILE A 150 3.31 -3.15 6.00
CA ILE A 150 4.31 -3.75 5.08
C ILE A 150 4.63 -5.19 5.47
N ALA A 151 4.82 -5.46 6.76
CA ALA A 151 5.09 -6.83 7.24
C ALA A 151 3.90 -7.76 6.99
N THR A 152 2.69 -7.28 7.23
CA THR A 152 1.44 -8.01 6.98
C THR A 152 1.25 -8.28 5.50
N MET A 153 1.44 -7.28 4.63
CA MET A 153 1.36 -7.44 3.18
C MET A 153 2.43 -8.42 2.68
N ARG A 154 3.66 -8.34 3.18
CA ARG A 154 4.73 -9.28 2.85
C ARG A 154 4.34 -10.71 3.22
N ASN A 155 3.80 -10.91 4.42
CA ASN A 155 3.35 -12.22 4.87
C ASN A 155 2.17 -12.74 4.03
N SER A 156 1.21 -11.88 3.69
CA SER A 156 0.10 -12.22 2.78
C SER A 156 0.60 -12.67 1.42
N VAL A 157 1.51 -11.90 0.79
CA VAL A 157 2.08 -12.27 -0.51
C VAL A 157 2.86 -13.57 -0.43
N GLN A 158 3.62 -13.80 0.65
CA GLN A 158 4.31 -15.07 0.84
C GLN A 158 3.35 -16.24 1.00
N LEU A 159 2.26 -16.05 1.74
CA LEU A 159 1.21 -17.05 1.89
C LEU A 159 0.58 -17.35 0.53
N ASP A 160 0.17 -16.34 -0.23
CA ASP A 160 -0.44 -16.51 -1.55
C ASP A 160 0.50 -17.23 -2.52
N LEU A 161 1.78 -16.88 -2.53
CA LEU A 161 2.80 -17.56 -3.34
C LEU A 161 2.98 -19.03 -2.91
N ASN A 162 2.92 -19.31 -1.61
CA ASN A 162 3.01 -20.67 -1.11
C ASN A 162 1.77 -21.49 -1.47
N THR A 163 0.57 -20.92 -1.33
CA THR A 163 -0.69 -21.53 -1.77
C THR A 163 -0.62 -21.84 -3.27
N ARG A 164 -0.28 -20.86 -4.11
CA ARG A 164 -0.12 -21.06 -5.56
C ARG A 164 0.88 -22.16 -5.90
N LYS A 165 2.01 -22.23 -5.18
CA LYS A 165 2.99 -23.31 -5.37
C LYS A 165 2.48 -24.68 -4.92
N VAL A 166 1.56 -24.73 -3.97
CA VAL A 166 0.90 -25.98 -3.56
C VAL A 166 -0.13 -26.37 -4.62
N ASP A 167 -1.00 -25.44 -5.01
CA ASP A 167 -2.02 -25.65 -6.05
C ASP A 167 -1.41 -26.18 -7.35
N VAL A 168 -0.37 -25.52 -7.86
CA VAL A 168 0.32 -25.97 -9.08
C VAL A 168 0.92 -27.37 -8.91
N ARG A 169 1.46 -27.72 -7.74
CA ARG A 169 1.99 -29.06 -7.50
C ARG A 169 0.87 -30.10 -7.39
N GLU A 170 -0.27 -29.73 -6.82
CA GLU A 170 -1.44 -30.60 -6.73
C GLU A 170 -2.03 -30.85 -8.13
N GLU A 171 -2.15 -29.81 -8.95
CA GLU A 171 -2.56 -29.92 -10.36
C GLU A 171 -1.58 -30.79 -11.16
N GLN A 172 -0.27 -30.63 -10.97
CA GLN A 172 0.74 -31.49 -11.58
C GLN A 172 0.58 -32.95 -11.18
N LYS A 173 0.37 -33.24 -9.89
CA LYS A 173 0.12 -34.61 -9.40
C LYS A 173 -1.17 -35.18 -9.97
N LYS A 174 -2.23 -34.37 -10.07
CA LYS A 174 -3.49 -34.78 -10.69
C LYS A 174 -3.29 -35.14 -12.15
N MET A 175 -2.53 -34.34 -12.89
CA MET A 175 -2.18 -34.63 -14.29
C MET A 175 -1.37 -35.93 -14.40
N GLU A 176 -0.39 -36.16 -13.52
CA GLU A 176 0.40 -37.39 -13.48
C GLU A 176 -0.47 -38.63 -13.23
N ILE A 177 -1.40 -38.55 -12.27
CA ILE A 177 -2.39 -39.63 -12.00
C ILE A 177 -3.23 -39.90 -13.24
N ASN A 178 -3.76 -38.85 -13.89
CA ASN A 178 -4.57 -38.99 -15.09
C ASN A 178 -3.77 -39.63 -16.26
N ILE A 179 -2.49 -39.28 -16.40
CA ILE A 179 -1.60 -39.89 -17.39
C ILE A 179 -1.42 -41.38 -17.09
N HIS A 180 -1.18 -41.75 -15.83
CA HIS A 180 -1.05 -43.16 -15.44
C HIS A 180 -2.34 -43.95 -15.64
N GLU A 181 -3.49 -43.37 -15.30
CA GLU A 181 -4.79 -43.97 -15.54
C GLU A 181 -5.04 -44.18 -17.05
N LEU A 182 -4.76 -43.17 -17.86
CA LEU A 182 -4.91 -43.26 -19.31
C LEU A 182 -3.96 -44.30 -19.92
N ASN A 183 -2.71 -44.34 -19.46
CA ASN A 183 -1.73 -45.33 -19.91
C ASN A 183 -2.17 -46.76 -19.53
N ASN A 184 -2.71 -46.95 -18.32
CA ASN A 184 -3.27 -48.23 -17.90
C ASN A 184 -4.47 -48.62 -18.77
N LYS A 185 -5.38 -47.67 -19.06
CA LYS A 185 -6.53 -47.90 -19.94
C LYS A 185 -6.11 -48.30 -21.34
N ILE A 186 -5.13 -47.61 -21.94
CA ILE A 186 -4.57 -47.96 -23.26
C ILE A 186 -3.93 -49.35 -23.22
N THR A 187 -3.20 -49.68 -22.15
CA THR A 187 -2.57 -51.00 -21.99
C THR A 187 -3.62 -52.12 -21.96
N ILE A 188 -4.70 -51.93 -21.20
CA ILE A 188 -5.82 -52.89 -21.15
C ILE A 188 -6.49 -53.00 -22.53
N SER A 189 -6.88 -51.90 -23.15
CA SER A 189 -7.52 -51.91 -24.48
C SER A 189 -6.62 -52.52 -25.57
N CYS A 190 -5.30 -52.33 -25.50
CA CYS A 190 -4.35 -53.00 -26.39
C CYS A 190 -4.31 -54.51 -26.14
N GLY A 191 -4.38 -54.93 -24.88
CA GLY A 191 -4.56 -56.33 -24.49
C GLY A 191 -5.83 -56.94 -25.06
N ASP A 192 -6.97 -56.26 -24.92
CA ASP A 192 -8.27 -56.70 -25.44
C ASP A 192 -8.21 -56.89 -26.97
N ILE A 193 -7.73 -55.88 -27.70
CA ILE A 193 -7.55 -55.97 -29.17
C ILE A 193 -6.64 -57.14 -29.56
N ARG A 194 -5.56 -57.38 -28.81
CA ARG A 194 -4.67 -58.51 -29.07
C ARG A 194 -5.38 -59.86 -28.88
N THR A 195 -6.17 -60.00 -27.82
CA THR A 195 -6.96 -61.21 -27.57
C THR A 195 -8.04 -61.41 -28.63
N GLU A 196 -8.71 -60.34 -29.07
CA GLU A 196 -9.66 -60.38 -30.19
C GLU A 196 -9.00 -60.86 -31.48
N ILE A 197 -7.79 -60.36 -31.79
CA ILE A 197 -7.03 -60.82 -32.97
C ILE A 197 -6.67 -62.31 -32.85
N GLU A 198 -6.26 -62.78 -31.67
CA GLU A 198 -5.95 -64.20 -31.45
C GLU A 198 -7.20 -65.09 -31.57
N ALA A 199 -8.35 -64.63 -31.06
CA ALA A 199 -9.63 -65.31 -31.20
C ALA A 199 -10.05 -65.41 -32.68
N ILE A 200 -9.95 -64.33 -33.45
CA ILE A 200 -10.24 -64.33 -34.90
C ILE A 200 -9.30 -65.27 -35.65
N LYS A 201 -8.00 -65.31 -35.30
CA LYS A 201 -7.05 -66.26 -35.89
C LYS A 201 -7.45 -67.70 -35.61
N TRP A 202 -7.81 -68.02 -34.36
CA TRP A 202 -8.25 -69.36 -33.97
C TRP A 202 -9.52 -69.78 -34.71
N GLU A 203 -10.50 -68.88 -34.82
CA GLU A 203 -11.72 -69.16 -35.54
C GLU A 203 -11.47 -69.35 -37.05
N THR A 204 -10.67 -68.48 -37.66
CA THR A 204 -10.34 -68.57 -39.09
C THR A 204 -9.62 -69.87 -39.42
N THR A 205 -8.65 -70.29 -38.59
CA THR A 205 -7.92 -71.55 -38.78
C THR A 205 -8.82 -72.77 -38.63
N ARG A 206 -9.72 -72.77 -37.64
CA ARG A 206 -10.73 -73.83 -37.46
C ARG A 206 -11.66 -73.93 -38.67
N MET A 207 -12.17 -72.81 -39.17
CA MET A 207 -13.06 -72.78 -40.33
C MET A 207 -12.35 -73.22 -41.60
N ALA A 208 -11.11 -72.77 -41.83
CA ALA A 208 -10.29 -73.21 -42.96
C ALA A 208 -10.04 -74.72 -42.94
N LEU A 209 -9.75 -75.29 -41.77
CA LEU A 209 -9.55 -76.72 -41.60
C LEU A 209 -10.83 -77.52 -41.93
N MET A 210 -11.98 -77.08 -41.43
CA MET A 210 -13.28 -77.69 -41.76
C MET A 210 -13.58 -77.60 -43.26
N GLY A 211 -13.23 -76.49 -43.92
CA GLY A 211 -13.36 -76.33 -45.38
C GLY A 211 -12.51 -77.33 -46.17
N ILE A 212 -11.26 -77.54 -45.78
CA ILE A 212 -10.36 -78.53 -46.43
C ILE A 212 -10.91 -79.94 -46.25
N PHE A 213 -11.30 -80.34 -45.03
CA PHE A 213 -11.87 -81.66 -44.78
C PHE A 213 -13.21 -81.85 -45.52
N GLY A 214 -14.08 -80.85 -45.50
CA GLY A 214 -15.37 -80.87 -46.19
C GLY A 214 -15.21 -81.04 -47.70
N SER A 215 -14.33 -80.25 -48.33
CA SER A 215 -14.06 -80.36 -49.77
C SER A 215 -13.48 -81.73 -50.16
N GLY A 216 -12.57 -82.29 -49.36
CA GLY A 216 -12.03 -83.64 -49.57
C GLY A 216 -13.10 -84.73 -49.53
N ILE A 217 -14.00 -84.67 -48.54
CA ILE A 217 -15.13 -85.60 -48.42
C ILE A 217 -16.08 -85.45 -49.62
N CYS A 218 -16.39 -84.22 -50.04
CA CYS A 218 -17.23 -83.97 -51.22
C CYS A 218 -16.64 -84.61 -52.49
N VAL A 219 -15.33 -84.46 -52.74
CA VAL A 219 -14.67 -85.08 -53.90
C VAL A 219 -14.78 -86.60 -53.85
N LEU A 220 -14.56 -87.22 -52.69
CA LEU A 220 -14.68 -88.67 -52.51
C LEU A 220 -16.13 -89.15 -52.74
N LEU A 221 -17.13 -88.41 -52.26
CA LEU A 221 -18.54 -88.73 -52.49
C LEU A 221 -18.90 -88.66 -53.97
N VAL A 222 -18.45 -87.64 -54.70
CA VAL A 222 -18.68 -87.51 -56.15
C VAL A 222 -18.01 -88.67 -56.92
N MET A 223 -16.78 -89.03 -56.56
CA MET A 223 -16.07 -90.20 -57.10
C MET A 223 -16.84 -91.49 -56.82
N PHE A 224 -17.36 -91.68 -55.60
CA PHE A 224 -18.11 -92.86 -55.21
C PHE A 224 -19.47 -92.97 -55.92
N VAL A 225 -20.20 -91.86 -56.05
CA VAL A 225 -21.45 -91.80 -56.84
C VAL A 225 -21.17 -92.08 -58.31
N SER A 226 -20.10 -91.51 -58.87
CA SER A 226 -19.66 -91.78 -60.25
C SER A 226 -19.30 -93.25 -60.45
N ASN A 227 -18.60 -93.87 -59.49
CA ASN A 227 -18.25 -95.29 -59.53
C ASN A 227 -19.46 -96.23 -59.32
N LYS A 228 -20.50 -95.81 -58.60
CA LYS A 228 -21.76 -96.58 -58.55
C LYS A 228 -22.56 -96.48 -59.85
N ASN A 229 -22.46 -95.36 -60.57
CA ASN A 229 -23.14 -95.17 -61.86
C ASN A 229 -22.47 -95.94 -63.03
N THR A 230 -21.24 -96.45 -62.88
CA THR A 230 -20.61 -97.32 -63.90
C THR A 230 -21.13 -98.76 -63.91
N LYS A 231 -22.04 -99.14 -62.99
CA LYS A 231 -22.69 -100.46 -62.97
C LYS A 231 -24.12 -100.51 -63.52
N LYS A 232 -24.60 -99.46 -64.19
CA LYS A 232 -25.77 -99.56 -65.08
C LYS A 232 -25.50 -98.84 -66.40
N LYS A 233 -25.40 -99.62 -67.49
CA LYS A 233 -25.47 -99.12 -68.87
C LYS A 233 -26.94 -98.94 -69.27
N SER A 234 -27.36 -97.72 -69.59
CA SER A 234 -28.41 -97.42 -70.59
C SER A 234 -28.41 -95.90 -70.88
N PRO A 235 -28.76 -95.47 -72.11
CA PRO A 235 -28.42 -94.15 -72.61
C PRO A 235 -29.26 -93.03 -71.97
N LEU A 236 -28.63 -91.85 -71.92
CA LEU A 236 -29.14 -90.50 -71.66
C LEU A 236 -30.67 -90.36 -71.56
N PRO A 237 -31.16 -89.77 -70.45
CA PRO A 237 -31.93 -88.55 -70.61
C PRO A 237 -31.46 -87.42 -69.67
N THR A 238 -31.82 -86.21 -70.07
CA THR A 238 -31.33 -84.87 -69.71
C THR A 238 -31.59 -84.41 -68.25
N SER A 239 -31.58 -85.31 -67.26
CA SER A 239 -31.71 -84.97 -65.83
C SER A 239 -30.39 -85.07 -65.04
N PHE A 240 -29.32 -85.57 -65.66
CA PHE A 240 -28.00 -85.70 -65.03
C PHE A 240 -27.26 -84.37 -64.91
N ILE A 241 -27.51 -83.44 -65.85
CA ILE A 241 -26.91 -82.10 -65.82
C ILE A 241 -27.45 -81.32 -64.61
N ASP A 242 -28.71 -81.50 -64.22
CA ASP A 242 -29.28 -80.81 -63.05
C ASP A 242 -28.80 -81.38 -61.72
N ALA A 243 -28.60 -82.70 -61.59
CA ALA A 243 -28.10 -83.29 -60.35
C ALA A 243 -26.61 -82.99 -60.13
N HIS A 244 -25.80 -83.04 -61.19
CA HIS A 244 -24.37 -82.75 -61.09
C HIS A 244 -24.09 -81.24 -60.99
N SER A 245 -24.86 -80.41 -61.70
CA SER A 245 -24.77 -78.95 -61.54
C SER A 245 -25.35 -78.50 -60.20
N SER A 246 -26.41 -79.12 -59.65
CA SER A 246 -26.90 -78.80 -58.30
C SER A 246 -25.94 -79.27 -57.20
N LEU A 247 -25.28 -80.42 -57.31
CA LEU A 247 -24.24 -80.84 -56.36
C LEU A 247 -22.99 -79.97 -56.42
N LEU A 248 -22.55 -79.60 -57.63
CA LEU A 248 -21.45 -78.64 -57.80
C LEU A 248 -21.86 -77.25 -57.35
N LEU A 249 -23.09 -76.80 -57.61
CA LEU A 249 -23.63 -75.54 -57.10
C LEU A 249 -23.85 -75.57 -55.59
N MET A 250 -24.19 -76.70 -54.97
CA MET A 250 -24.29 -76.85 -53.52
C MET A 250 -22.90 -76.89 -52.87
N SER A 251 -21.93 -77.56 -53.48
CA SER A 251 -20.52 -77.55 -53.03
C SER A 251 -19.89 -76.16 -53.21
N LEU A 252 -20.18 -75.50 -54.33
CA LEU A 252 -19.75 -74.14 -54.59
C LEU A 252 -20.53 -73.15 -53.72
N ALA A 253 -21.81 -73.37 -53.40
CA ALA A 253 -22.60 -72.55 -52.48
C ALA A 253 -22.21 -72.77 -51.01
N LEU A 254 -21.69 -73.93 -50.62
CA LEU A 254 -21.11 -74.14 -49.29
C LEU A 254 -19.74 -73.45 -49.15
N MET A 255 -19.00 -73.32 -50.26
CA MET A 255 -17.73 -72.59 -50.36
C MET A 255 -17.91 -71.08 -50.58
N LEU A 256 -19.00 -70.67 -51.25
CA LEU A 256 -19.42 -69.29 -51.54
C LEU A 256 -20.47 -68.79 -50.54
N LEU A 257 -20.86 -69.60 -49.55
CA LEU A 257 -21.63 -69.10 -48.41
C LEU A 257 -20.79 -67.94 -47.90
N PRO A 258 -21.30 -66.70 -47.99
CA PRO A 258 -20.46 -65.55 -47.74
C PRO A 258 -19.84 -65.78 -46.38
N VAL A 259 -18.53 -65.60 -46.34
CA VAL A 259 -17.82 -65.16 -45.14
C VAL A 259 -18.50 -63.84 -44.77
N ARG A 260 -19.69 -63.94 -44.18
CA ARG A 260 -20.33 -62.87 -43.44
C ARG A 260 -19.49 -62.87 -42.20
N ILE A 261 -18.38 -62.13 -42.28
CA ILE A 261 -17.82 -61.45 -41.13
C ILE A 261 -19.06 -60.84 -40.49
N GLY A 262 -19.50 -61.46 -39.40
CA GLY A 262 -20.50 -60.88 -38.54
C GLY A 262 -19.84 -59.63 -38.01
N SER A 263 -19.97 -58.55 -38.77
CA SER A 263 -19.83 -57.18 -38.30
C SER A 263 -21.01 -56.93 -37.37
N ASN A 264 -21.04 -57.65 -36.26
CA ASN A 264 -21.84 -57.36 -35.08
C ASN A 264 -20.86 -57.02 -33.97
N HIS A 265 -20.03 -56.01 -34.21
CA HIS A 265 -19.75 -55.07 -33.16
C HIS A 265 -19.91 -53.71 -33.81
N GLU A 266 -21.01 -53.05 -33.48
CA GLU A 266 -21.07 -51.61 -33.54
C GLU A 266 -19.74 -51.10 -32.98
N LEU A 267 -18.96 -50.46 -33.84
CA LEU A 267 -18.05 -49.42 -33.42
C LEU A 267 -18.95 -48.33 -32.80
N GLN A 268 -19.34 -48.50 -31.53
CA GLN A 268 -19.54 -47.36 -30.66
C GLN A 268 -18.15 -46.76 -30.40
N ILE A 269 -17.61 -46.12 -31.44
CA ILE A 269 -16.86 -44.90 -31.20
C ILE A 269 -17.91 -43.89 -30.74
N GLY A 270 -18.27 -43.98 -29.46
CA GLY A 270 -18.84 -42.86 -28.74
C GLY A 270 -17.77 -41.77 -28.69
N VAL A 271 -17.64 -41.01 -29.78
CA VAL A 271 -17.26 -39.61 -29.66
C VAL A 271 -18.43 -38.97 -28.93
N ASN A 272 -18.38 -39.00 -27.60
CA ASN A 272 -19.18 -38.09 -26.79
C ASN A 272 -18.71 -36.68 -27.16
N ARG A 273 -19.51 -36.08 -28.02
CA ARG A 273 -19.60 -34.67 -28.27
C ARG A 273 -20.33 -34.05 -27.08
N GLU A 274 -19.57 -33.67 -26.06
CA GLU A 274 -19.78 -32.44 -25.29
C GLU A 274 -18.63 -31.53 -25.81
N GLU A 275 -18.76 -30.45 -26.57
CA GLU A 275 -19.77 -29.38 -26.55
C GLU A 275 -20.19 -29.05 -25.12
N ASP A 276 -19.20 -28.79 -24.27
CA ASP A 276 -19.24 -27.71 -23.27
C ASP A 276 -17.84 -27.46 -22.71
N CYS A 277 -17.49 -26.18 -22.55
CA CYS A 277 -16.24 -25.65 -21.98
C CYS A 277 -15.04 -25.46 -22.95
N PHE A 278 -15.23 -24.64 -23.99
CA PHE A 278 -14.12 -23.91 -24.62
C PHE A 278 -14.43 -22.41 -24.74
N THR A 279 -14.82 -21.78 -23.63
CA THR A 279 -14.86 -20.33 -23.49
C THR A 279 -14.44 -19.93 -22.08
N GLU A 280 -13.16 -20.04 -21.76
CA GLU A 280 -12.48 -19.15 -20.79
C GLU A 280 -10.97 -19.41 -20.78
N PHE A 281 -10.26 -18.84 -21.75
CA PHE A 281 -8.83 -18.55 -21.62
C PHE A 281 -8.59 -17.15 -22.17
N ALA A 282 -9.16 -16.17 -21.47
CA ALA A 282 -8.63 -14.82 -21.43
C ALA A 282 -7.96 -14.67 -20.05
N PHE A 283 -6.63 -14.75 -20.04
CA PHE A 283 -5.79 -14.46 -18.88
C PHE A 283 -6.09 -13.05 -18.33
N PRO A 284 -6.04 -12.82 -17.00
CA PRO A 284 -5.85 -11.48 -16.46
C PRO A 284 -4.45 -10.93 -16.77
#